data_AF-A0A8H7RBG7-F1
#
_entry.id   AF-A0A8H7RBG7-F1
#
_cell.length_a   1.000
_cell.length_b   1.000
_cell.length_c   1.000
_cell.angle_alpha   90.00
_cell.angle_beta   90.00
_cell.angle_gamma   90.00
#
_symmetry.space_group_name_H-M   'P 1'
#
loop_
_entity.id
_entity.type
_entity.pdbx_description
1 polymer ?
#
loop_
_entity_poly.entity_id
_entity_poly.type
_entity_poly.pdbx_seq_one_letter_code
_entity_poly.pdbx_strand_id
1 'polypeptide(L)'
;MSNLEIQITHSQAACIFYSDPLTTENQMFNEAKIAAIQDVELCYIDTPSEPYLLASKRNDFFPCKYKRYRHAELNSQSELVEETIEEVDNETKDNVVHSES
;
A
#
# COMPACT_ATOMS: atom_id res chain seq x y z
N MET A 1 -31.88 11.16 2.25
CA MET A 1 -30.89 10.25 1.63
C MET A 1 -29.65 10.28 2.50
N SER A 2 -29.07 9.14 2.84
CA SER A 2 -27.75 9.09 3.49
C SER A 2 -26.69 9.34 2.44
N ASN A 3 -26.00 10.49 2.50
CA ASN A 3 -24.75 10.65 1.77
C ASN A 3 -23.76 9.65 2.34
N LEU A 4 -23.36 8.66 1.53
CA LEU A 4 -22.32 7.72 1.90
C LEU A 4 -20.99 8.49 1.82
N GLU A 5 -20.44 8.90 2.96
CA GLU A 5 -19.13 9.55 3.01
C GLU A 5 -18.08 8.62 2.40
N ILE A 6 -17.44 9.07 1.31
CA ILE A 6 -16.44 8.29 0.60
C ILE A 6 -15.15 8.29 1.44
N GLN A 7 -15.01 7.28 2.30
CA GLN A 7 -13.80 7.07 3.10
C GLN A 7 -12.69 6.50 2.20
N ILE A 8 -11.84 7.38 1.68
CA ILE A 8 -10.60 7.01 1.00
C ILE A 8 -9.44 6.88 1.99
N THR A 9 -8.44 6.05 1.66
CA THR A 9 -7.19 5.94 2.41
C THR A 9 -6.25 7.12 2.14
N HIS A 10 -5.25 7.30 3.00
CA HIS A 10 -4.17 8.27 2.79
C HIS A 10 -3.43 8.02 1.46
N SER A 11 -3.18 6.76 1.10
CA SER A 11 -2.54 6.37 -0.17
C SER A 11 -3.38 6.70 -1.42
N GLN A 12 -4.71 6.55 -1.33
CA GLN A 12 -5.64 6.96 -2.37
C GLN A 12 -5.71 8.50 -2.47
N ALA A 13 -5.74 9.20 -1.34
CA ALA A 13 -5.69 10.66 -1.29
C ALA A 13 -4.38 11.21 -1.88
N ALA A 14 -3.25 10.55 -1.64
CA ALA A 14 -1.96 10.92 -2.21
C ALA A 14 -1.98 10.82 -3.75
N CYS A 15 -2.63 9.80 -4.33
CA CYS A 15 -2.84 9.72 -5.78
C CYS A 15 -3.72 10.87 -6.30
N ILE A 16 -4.85 11.16 -5.64
CA ILE A 16 -5.73 12.28 -6.02
C ILE A 16 -4.97 13.62 -5.97
N PHE A 17 -4.13 13.83 -4.96
CA PHE A 17 -3.31 15.04 -4.81
C PHE A 17 -2.34 15.25 -5.99
N TYR A 18 -1.72 14.18 -6.50
CA TYR A 18 -0.88 14.24 -7.71
C TYR A 18 -1.68 14.10 -9.02
N SER A 19 -3.00 13.93 -8.97
CA SER A 19 -3.89 13.61 -10.11
C SER A 19 -3.56 12.29 -10.82
N ASP A 20 -2.96 11.34 -10.11
CA ASP A 20 -2.58 10.01 -10.61
C ASP A 20 -3.73 8.99 -10.50
N PRO A 21 -3.83 8.00 -11.42
CA PRO A 21 -4.76 6.87 -11.28
C PRO A 21 -4.54 6.07 -9.99
N LEU A 22 -5.62 5.53 -9.40
CA LEU A 22 -5.61 4.83 -8.10
C LEU A 22 -5.01 3.39 -8.13
N THR A 23 -3.99 3.14 -8.94
CA THR A 23 -3.29 1.84 -8.98
C THR A 23 -2.49 1.59 -7.71
N THR A 24 -2.22 0.33 -7.37
CA THR A 24 -1.40 -0.03 -6.19
C THR A 24 0.01 0.57 -6.26
N GLU A 25 0.62 0.58 -7.45
CA GLU A 25 1.93 1.18 -7.70
C GLU A 25 1.94 2.69 -7.42
N ASN A 26 0.99 3.43 -8.01
CA ASN A 26 0.86 4.86 -7.77
C ASN A 26 0.56 5.16 -6.31
N GLN A 27 -0.26 4.34 -5.65
CA GLN A 27 -0.56 4.48 -4.22
C GLN A 27 0.70 4.34 -3.36
N MET A 28 1.53 3.32 -3.59
CA MET A 28 2.80 3.15 -2.87
C MET A 28 3.80 4.28 -3.16
N PHE A 29 3.94 4.66 -4.43
CA PHE A 29 4.87 5.71 -4.86
C PHE A 29 4.47 7.11 -4.32
N ASN A 30 3.17 7.42 -4.34
CA ASN A 30 2.65 8.70 -3.86
C ASN A 30 2.60 8.79 -2.34
N GLU A 31 2.30 7.70 -1.62
CA GLU A 31 2.46 7.63 -0.17
C GLU A 31 3.92 7.96 0.23
N ALA A 32 4.89 7.31 -0.42
CA ALA A 32 6.32 7.55 -0.18
C ALA A 32 6.75 8.99 -0.53
N LYS A 33 6.24 9.56 -1.64
CA LYS A 33 6.47 10.97 -2.02
C LYS A 33 5.95 11.95 -0.96
N ILE A 34 4.77 11.71 -0.38
CA ILE A 34 4.25 12.56 0.70
C ILE A 34 5.06 12.38 1.99
N ALA A 35 5.34 11.14 2.39
CA ALA A 35 6.09 10.83 3.61
C ALA A 35 7.55 11.35 3.61
N ALA A 36 8.12 11.60 2.43
CA ALA A 36 9.44 12.22 2.28
C ALA A 36 9.45 13.74 2.54
N ILE A 37 8.30 14.41 2.59
CA ILE A 37 8.21 15.86 2.82
C ILE A 37 8.08 16.11 4.33
N GLN A 38 9.05 16.84 4.90
CA GLN A 38 9.10 17.11 6.33
C GLN A 38 8.07 18.18 6.77
N ASP A 39 7.64 18.12 8.04
CA ASP A 39 6.75 19.07 8.70
C ASP A 39 5.37 19.30 8.02
N VAL A 40 4.92 18.40 7.14
CA VAL A 40 3.61 18.43 6.47
C VAL A 40 2.79 17.15 6.69
N GLU A 41 1.50 17.23 6.37
CA GLU A 41 0.53 16.13 6.46
C GLU A 41 -0.56 16.30 5.40
N LEU A 42 -1.07 15.19 4.85
CA LEU A 42 -2.16 15.20 3.88
C LEU A 42 -3.51 15.12 4.58
N CYS A 43 -4.40 16.05 4.29
CA CYS A 43 -5.69 16.20 4.97
C CYS A 43 -6.76 16.81 4.06
N TYR A 44 -8.01 16.81 4.52
CA TYR A 44 -9.14 17.45 3.84
C TYR A 44 -9.90 18.36 4.81
N ILE A 45 -10.81 19.19 4.29
CA ILE A 45 -11.69 20.03 5.12
C ILE A 45 -13.10 19.41 5.12
N ASP A 46 -13.77 19.42 3.97
CA ASP A 46 -15.13 18.88 3.83
C ASP A 46 -15.17 17.64 2.93
N THR A 47 -14.68 17.75 1.70
CA THR A 47 -14.66 16.68 0.70
C THR A 47 -13.40 15.79 0.82
N PRO A 48 -13.49 14.48 1.08
CA PRO A 48 -12.32 13.60 1.11
C PRO A 48 -11.56 13.50 -0.22
N SER A 49 -12.21 13.68 -1.36
CA SER A 49 -11.57 13.73 -2.68
C SER A 49 -10.97 15.10 -3.05
N GLU A 50 -10.85 16.02 -2.10
CA GLU A 50 -10.12 17.30 -2.23
C GLU A 50 -8.97 17.34 -1.21
N PRO A 51 -7.85 16.65 -1.47
CA PRO A 51 -6.70 16.60 -0.57
C PRO A 51 -5.89 17.91 -0.58
N TYR A 52 -5.47 18.33 0.60
CA TYR A 52 -4.57 19.46 0.85
C TYR A 52 -3.32 18.96 1.57
N LEU A 53 -2.15 19.43 1.13
CA LEU A 53 -0.90 19.25 1.86
C LEU A 53 -0.69 20.48 2.76
N LEU A 54 -0.68 20.26 4.08
CA LEU A 54 -0.61 21.34 5.08
C LEU A 54 0.46 21.05 6.12
N ALA A 55 1.13 22.10 6.61
CA ALA A 55 2.12 21.95 7.67
C ALA A 55 1.47 21.36 8.93
N SER A 56 2.05 20.31 9.53
CA SER A 56 1.41 19.50 10.60
C SER A 56 1.00 20.37 11.79
N LYS A 57 1.85 21.33 12.18
CA LYS A 57 1.57 22.33 13.23
C LYS A 57 0.33 23.20 12.96
N ARG A 58 -0.12 23.35 11.70
CA ARG A 58 -1.40 24.01 11.35
C ARG A 58 -2.59 23.06 11.42
N ASN A 59 -2.39 21.76 11.23
CA ASN A 59 -3.39 20.74 11.48
C ASN A 59 -3.73 20.73 12.98
N ASP A 60 -2.70 20.62 13.82
CA ASP A 60 -2.82 20.53 15.28
C ASP A 60 -3.37 21.81 15.93
N PHE A 61 -3.11 22.99 15.37
CA PHE A 61 -3.67 24.26 15.85
C PHE A 61 -5.17 24.42 15.53
N PHE A 62 -5.69 23.73 14.51
CA PHE A 62 -7.10 23.78 14.09
C PHE A 62 -7.72 22.37 13.99
N PRO A 63 -7.76 21.61 15.12
CA PRO A 63 -8.04 20.17 15.11
C PRO A 63 -9.46 19.78 14.65
N CYS A 64 -10.38 20.74 14.61
CA CYS A 64 -11.75 20.53 14.10
C CYS A 64 -11.93 20.96 12.64
N LYS A 65 -10.93 21.60 12.01
CA LYS A 65 -11.01 22.12 10.63
C LYS A 65 -10.40 21.17 9.61
N TYR A 66 -9.27 20.57 9.94
CA TYR A 66 -8.53 19.70 9.03
C TYR A 66 -8.70 18.24 9.50
N LYS A 67 -9.23 17.41 8.60
CA LYS A 67 -9.53 16.00 8.83
C LYS A 67 -8.41 15.16 8.24
N ARG A 68 -7.85 14.26 9.04
CA ARG A 68 -6.79 13.33 8.64
C ARG A 68 -7.39 12.14 7.89
N TYR A 69 -6.70 11.66 6.86
CA TYR A 69 -7.05 10.38 6.23
C TYR A 69 -6.63 9.21 7.14
N ARG A 70 -7.30 8.06 7.02
CA ARG A 70 -6.78 6.82 7.61
C ARG A 70 -5.76 6.20 6.66
N HIS A 71 -4.63 5.74 7.16
CA HIS A 71 -3.80 4.81 6.40
C HIS A 71 -4.57 3.49 6.21
N ALA A 72 -4.22 2.72 5.18
CA ALA A 72 -4.79 1.38 5.05
C ALA A 72 -4.34 0.52 6.24
N GLU A 73 -5.26 -0.20 6.87
CA GLU A 73 -4.91 -1.18 7.90
C GLU A 73 -4.14 -2.32 7.23
N LEU A 74 -2.83 -2.38 7.48
CA LEU A 74 -2.03 -3.56 7.16
C LEU A 74 -2.49 -4.70 8.05
N ASN A 75 -3.44 -5.49 7.56
CA ASN A 75 -3.80 -6.78 8.18
C ASN A 75 -2.53 -7.60 8.34
N SER A 76 -2.08 -7.78 9.58
CA SER A 76 -0.88 -8.54 9.91
C SER A 76 -1.07 -10.00 9.51
N GLN A 77 -0.62 -10.37 8.30
CA GLN A 77 -0.49 -11.76 7.87
C GLN A 77 0.69 -12.42 8.59
N SER A 78 0.55 -12.58 9.90
CA SER A 78 1.28 -13.55 10.70
C SER A 78 0.53 -14.88 10.67
N GLU A 79 0.35 -15.44 9.47
CA GLU A 79 -0.03 -16.83 9.27
C GLU A 79 1.13 -17.57 8.60
N LEU A 80 1.33 -18.82 9.01
CA LEU A 80 2.54 -19.58 8.71
C LEU A 80 2.51 -20.13 7.28
N VAL A 81 3.67 -20.10 6.61
CA VAL A 81 4.04 -21.11 5.61
C VAL A 81 5.26 -21.85 6.13
N GLU A 82 5.03 -22.65 7.17
CA GLU A 82 5.91 -23.76 7.52
C GLU A 82 5.41 -24.97 6.73
N GLU A 83 5.82 -25.08 5.46
CA GLU A 83 5.51 -26.23 4.62
C GLU A 83 6.80 -26.98 4.25
N THR A 84 7.02 -28.04 5.04
CA THR A 84 7.81 -29.25 4.77
C THR A 84 8.47 -29.38 3.40
N ILE A 85 9.80 -29.45 3.40
CA ILE A 85 10.56 -30.20 2.38
C ILE A 85 10.79 -31.61 2.94
N GLU A 86 9.88 -32.53 2.63
CA GLU A 86 10.11 -33.97 2.73
C GLU A 86 9.76 -34.64 1.38
N GLU A 87 10.29 -35.85 1.20
CA GLU A 87 10.23 -36.71 0.00
C GLU A 87 10.94 -36.20 -1.27
N VAL A 88 11.66 -37.04 -2.03
CA VAL A 88 12.51 -38.21 -1.72
C VAL A 88 13.40 -38.48 -2.94
N ASP A 89 14.40 -39.37 -2.84
CA ASP A 89 15.31 -39.76 -3.91
C ASP A 89 14.69 -39.93 -5.31
N ASN A 90 15.48 -39.60 -6.34
CA ASN A 90 15.36 -40.26 -7.63
C ASN A 90 16.72 -40.78 -8.12
N GLU A 91 16.73 -42.05 -8.47
CA GLU A 91 17.92 -42.90 -8.51
C GLU A 91 18.60 -42.84 -9.90
N THR A 92 19.78 -42.22 -10.00
CA THR A 92 20.49 -42.10 -11.29
C THR A 92 21.12 -43.43 -11.71
N LYS A 93 20.30 -44.31 -12.30
CA LYS A 93 20.71 -45.58 -12.91
C LYS A 93 21.31 -45.39 -14.31
N ASP A 94 22.49 -44.78 -14.41
CA ASP A 94 23.27 -44.83 -15.66
C ASP A 94 23.97 -46.20 -15.81
N ASN A 95 23.40 -47.07 -16.65
CA ASN A 95 24.07 -48.28 -17.12
C ASN A 95 23.61 -48.76 -18.52
N VAL A 96 24.38 -48.32 -19.54
CA VAL A 96 25.07 -49.21 -20.51
C VAL A 96 24.31 -49.80 -21.74
N VAL A 97 25.07 -49.85 -22.87
CA VAL A 97 24.93 -50.65 -24.13
C VAL A 97 24.19 -50.05 -25.35
N HIS A 98 25.00 -49.72 -26.38
CA HIS A 98 24.93 -49.86 -27.87
C HIS A 98 23.58 -49.68 -28.65
N SER A 99 23.48 -49.57 -29.99
CA SER A 99 24.37 -49.76 -31.18
C SER A 99 23.87 -48.86 -32.35
N GLU A 100 24.35 -48.78 -33.62
CA GLU A 100 25.44 -49.37 -34.44
C GLU A 100 25.96 -48.27 -35.42
N SER A 101 27.24 -48.30 -35.85
CA SER A 101 27.78 -47.84 -37.17
C SER A 101 29.28 -48.07 -37.30
#